data_AF-A0A2V6XH18-F1
#
_entry.id   AF-A0A2V6XH18-F1
#
_cell.length_a   1.000
_cell.length_b   1.000
_cell.length_c   1.000
_cell.angle_alpha   90.00
_cell.angle_beta   90.00
_cell.angle_gamma   90.00
#
_symmetry.space_group_name_H-M   'P 1'
#
loop_
_entity.id
_entity.type
_entity.pdbx_description
1 polymer ?
#
loop_
_entity_poly.entity_id
_entity_poly.type
_entity_poly.pdbx_seq_one_letter_code
_entity_poly.pdbx_strand_id
1 'polypeptide(L)'
;MTQLTAEGKRAFVPSRFHLCPTSDDSRKLNGVAGPGVIIAGSGMATGGRILHHLRHRLPDEASAAAALRAAIEQHLGWRCAVAADRQQIDL
;
A
#
# COMPACT_ATOMS: atom_id res chain seq x y z
N MET A 1 24.81 -5.11 4.56
CA MET A 1 24.39 -3.74 4.18
C MET A 1 23.36 -3.26 5.20
N THR A 2 23.80 -3.05 6.44
CA THR A 2 22.89 -2.81 7.59
C THR A 2 23.53 -1.82 8.55
N GLN A 3 23.51 -0.53 8.25
CA GLN A 3 23.65 0.51 9.28
C GLN A 3 22.89 1.76 8.87
N LEU A 4 21.98 2.22 9.75
CA LEU A 4 21.98 3.54 10.39
C LEU A 4 20.58 3.88 10.92
N THR A 5 20.39 3.76 12.23
CA THR A 5 19.77 4.83 13.02
C THR A 5 20.54 4.96 14.33
N ALA A 6 20.73 6.19 14.82
CA ALA A 6 21.48 6.52 16.03
C ALA A 6 20.83 6.02 17.34
N GLU A 7 19.70 5.29 17.27
CA GLU A 7 18.85 4.95 18.41
C GLU A 7 18.58 3.43 18.56
N GLY A 8 19.25 2.57 17.79
CA GLY A 8 19.01 1.12 17.83
C GLY A 8 17.66 0.68 17.25
N LYS A 9 16.91 1.60 16.62
CA LYS A 9 15.64 1.30 15.94
C LYS A 9 15.92 0.74 14.55
N ARG A 10 15.32 -0.42 14.24
CA ARG A 10 15.36 -1.01 12.88
C ARG A 10 14.45 -0.19 11.95
N ALA A 11 15.01 0.82 11.28
CA ALA A 11 14.26 1.76 10.42
C ALA A 11 13.33 1.08 9.41
N PHE A 12 13.76 -0.04 8.84
CA PHE A 12 13.04 -0.76 7.79
C PHE A 12 12.26 -1.98 8.28
N VAL A 13 12.26 -2.24 9.59
CA VAL A 13 11.58 -3.38 10.19
C VAL A 13 10.84 -2.92 11.45
N PRO A 14 9.72 -2.19 11.32
CA PRO A 14 8.90 -1.80 12.45
C PRO A 14 8.33 -3.03 13.18
N SER A 15 7.85 -2.83 14.41
CA SER A 15 7.36 -3.92 15.28
C SER A 15 6.20 -4.74 14.69
N ARG A 16 5.44 -4.18 13.74
CA ARG A 16 4.31 -4.84 13.06
C ARG A 16 4.59 -5.09 11.58
N PHE A 17 5.84 -5.37 11.22
CA PHE A 17 6.25 -5.73 9.87
C PHE A 17 6.12 -7.24 9.66
N HIS A 18 5.42 -7.64 8.60
CA HIS A 18 5.26 -9.04 8.20
C HIS A 18 5.66 -9.21 6.74
N LEU A 19 6.60 -10.12 6.48
CA LEU A 19 6.95 -10.52 5.11
C LEU A 19 5.99 -11.60 4.62
N CYS A 20 5.51 -11.44 3.40
CA CYS A 20 4.65 -12.42 2.71
C CYS A 20 5.38 -12.90 1.45
N PRO A 21 6.35 -13.84 1.57
CA PRO A 21 7.21 -14.23 0.45
C PRO A 21 6.44 -14.99 -0.63
N THR A 22 5.38 -15.72 -0.27
CA THR A 22 4.62 -16.53 -1.23
C THR A 22 3.36 -15.82 -1.73
N SER A 23 2.85 -16.27 -2.88
CA SER A 23 1.56 -15.81 -3.40
C SER A 23 0.39 -16.24 -2.51
N ASP A 24 0.53 -17.34 -1.77
CA ASP A 24 -0.49 -17.82 -0.84
C ASP A 24 -0.58 -16.92 0.40
N ASP A 25 0.57 -16.51 0.95
CA ASP A 25 0.64 -15.53 2.05
C ASP A 25 -0.04 -14.21 1.64
N SER A 26 0.26 -13.74 0.43
CA SER A 26 -0.36 -12.53 -0.14
C SER A 26 -1.88 -12.70 -0.29
N ARG A 27 -2.38 -13.83 -0.80
CA ARG A 27 -3.83 -14.08 -0.91
C ARG A 27 -4.55 -14.02 0.43
N LYS A 28 -3.98 -14.61 1.48
CA LYS A 28 -4.56 -14.61 2.83
C LYS A 28 -4.76 -13.19 3.38
N LEU A 29 -3.89 -12.24 3.02
CA LEU A 29 -4.04 -10.86 3.44
C LEU A 29 -5.36 -10.24 2.99
N ASN A 30 -5.99 -10.71 1.92
CA ASN A 30 -7.29 -10.17 1.48
C ASN A 30 -8.44 -10.49 2.43
N GLY A 31 -8.31 -11.52 3.28
CA GLY A 31 -9.30 -11.87 4.30
C GLY A 31 -9.08 -11.23 5.68
N VAL A 32 -7.96 -10.52 5.89
CA VAL A 32 -7.64 -9.92 7.19
C VAL A 32 -8.56 -8.73 7.48
N ALA A 33 -9.35 -8.81 8.54
CA ALA A 33 -10.23 -7.73 8.97
C ALA A 33 -9.47 -6.60 9.68
N GLY A 34 -10.04 -5.39 9.67
CA GLY A 34 -9.50 -4.23 10.36
C GLY A 34 -8.49 -3.41 9.56
N PRO A 35 -7.98 -2.31 10.14
CA PRO A 35 -7.05 -1.40 9.48
C PRO A 35 -5.66 -2.02 9.33
N GLY A 36 -5.04 -1.79 8.18
CA GLY A 36 -3.69 -2.28 7.88
C GLY A 36 -3.10 -1.61 6.65
N VAL A 37 -1.79 -1.77 6.45
CA VAL A 37 -1.05 -1.29 5.28
C VAL A 37 -0.49 -2.49 4.53
N ILE A 38 -0.86 -2.63 3.26
CA ILE A 38 -0.30 -3.64 2.35
C ILE A 38 0.66 -2.91 1.40
N ILE A 39 1.93 -3.33 1.40
CA ILE A 39 2.92 -2.85 0.43
C ILE A 39 3.21 -4.00 -0.53
N ALA A 40 2.85 -3.81 -1.80
CA ALA A 40 3.02 -4.79 -2.86
C ALA A 40 3.46 -4.11 -4.17
N GLY A 41 4.21 -4.83 -5.00
CA GLY A 41 4.55 -4.39 -6.36
C GLY A 41 3.48 -4.78 -7.40
N SER A 42 3.48 -4.18 -8.59
CA SER A 42 4.44 -3.17 -9.09
C SER A 42 4.12 -1.75 -8.61
N GLY A 43 5.13 -0.87 -8.48
CA GLY A 43 4.92 0.50 -7.94
C GLY A 43 3.99 1.37 -8.79
N MET A 44 3.83 1.05 -10.08
CA MET A 44 2.88 1.69 -11.01
C MET A 44 1.58 0.89 -11.17
N ALA A 45 1.43 -0.19 -10.41
CA ALA A 45 0.28 -1.10 -10.47
C ALA A 45 -0.08 -1.57 -11.89
N THR A 46 0.93 -1.82 -12.71
CA THR A 46 0.82 -2.41 -14.05
C THR A 46 0.88 -3.94 -14.05
N GLY A 47 1.12 -4.55 -12.89
CA GLY A 47 1.31 -5.98 -12.74
C GLY A 47 1.58 -6.38 -11.29
N GLY A 48 1.73 -7.69 -11.05
CA GLY A 48 2.11 -8.22 -9.74
C GLY A 48 0.97 -8.35 -8.75
N ARG A 49 1.32 -8.46 -7.46
CA ARG A 49 0.37 -8.77 -6.37
C ARG A 49 -0.53 -7.59 -6.02
N ILE A 50 -0.09 -6.35 -6.30
CA ILE A 50 -0.88 -5.15 -6.00
C ILE A 50 -2.24 -5.19 -6.73
N LEU A 51 -2.27 -5.59 -7.99
CA LEU A 51 -3.51 -5.72 -8.79
C LEU A 51 -4.55 -6.63 -8.11
N HIS A 52 -4.09 -7.75 -7.55
CA HIS A 52 -4.95 -8.69 -6.85
C HIS A 52 -5.55 -8.07 -5.58
N HIS A 53 -4.77 -7.27 -4.84
CA HIS A 53 -5.24 -6.56 -3.65
C HIS A 53 -6.22 -5.43 -3.99
N LEU A 54 -5.92 -4.63 -5.03
CA LEU A 54 -6.81 -3.56 -5.50
C LEU A 54 -8.19 -4.13 -5.87
N ARG A 55 -8.25 -5.20 -6.68
CA ARG A 55 -9.49 -5.91 -7.02
C ARG A 55 -10.35 -6.33 -5.83
N HIS A 56 -9.72 -6.81 -4.76
CA HIS A 56 -10.44 -7.35 -3.61
C HIS A 56 -10.82 -6.29 -2.57
N ARG A 57 -10.02 -5.22 -2.45
CA ARG A 57 -10.12 -4.26 -1.34
C ARG A 57 -10.61 -2.88 -1.77
N LEU A 58 -10.53 -2.56 -3.05
CA LEU A 58 -10.81 -1.24 -3.61
C LEU A 58 -11.69 -1.37 -4.86
N PRO A 59 -12.94 -1.86 -4.72
CA PRO A 59 -13.84 -2.04 -5.86
C PRO A 59 -14.21 -0.72 -6.55
N ASP A 60 -14.00 0.41 -5.89
CA ASP A 60 -14.04 1.75 -6.47
C ASP A 60 -12.71 2.47 -6.18
N GLU A 61 -11.75 2.28 -7.07
CA GLU A 61 -10.40 2.83 -6.96
C GLU A 61 -10.39 4.36 -6.91
N ALA A 62 -11.29 5.02 -7.65
CA ALA A 62 -11.35 6.47 -7.74
C ALA A 62 -11.80 7.09 -6.41
N SER A 63 -12.86 6.55 -5.81
CA SER A 63 -13.34 7.02 -4.51
C SER A 63 -12.33 6.77 -3.40
N ALA A 64 -11.64 5.63 -3.43
CA ALA A 64 -10.67 5.31 -2.40
C ALA A 64 -9.36 6.10 -2.53
N ALA A 65 -8.87 6.34 -3.75
CA ALA A 65 -7.75 7.23 -3.99
C ALA A 65 -8.07 8.67 -3.57
N ALA A 66 -9.28 9.16 -3.86
CA ALA A 66 -9.75 10.47 -3.44
C ALA A 66 -9.85 10.57 -1.90
N ALA A 67 -10.38 9.54 -1.24
CA ALA A 67 -10.47 9.47 0.22
C ALA A 67 -9.09 9.44 0.89
N LEU A 68 -8.14 8.65 0.34
CA LEU A 68 -6.77 8.60 0.84
C LEU A 68 -6.07 9.96 0.67
N ARG A 69 -6.22 10.58 -0.51
CA ARG A 69 -5.68 11.92 -0.77
C ARG A 69 -6.23 12.93 0.24
N ALA A 70 -7.55 12.97 0.43
CA ALA A 70 -8.19 13.87 1.38
C ALA A 70 -7.67 13.66 2.79
N ALA A 71 -7.52 12.40 3.24
CA ALA A 71 -6.99 12.08 4.55
C ALA A 71 -5.53 12.54 4.72
N ILE A 72 -4.68 12.37 3.71
CA ILE A 72 -3.28 12.83 3.74
C ILE A 72 -3.23 14.36 3.83
N GLU A 73 -3.99 15.06 2.99
CA GLU A 73 -4.02 16.52 2.97
C GLU A 73 -4.58 17.09 4.29
N GLN A 74 -5.65 16.51 4.83
CA GLN A 74 -6.32 17.00 6.04
C GLN A 74 -5.58 16.66 7.33
N HIS A 75 -5.04 15.44 7.47
CA HIS A 75 -4.49 14.97 8.74
C HIS A 75 -2.97 15.08 8.84
N LEU A 76 -2.26 15.08 7.70
CA LEU A 76 -0.80 15.17 7.68
C LEU A 76 -0.29 16.54 7.20
N GLY A 77 -1.17 17.37 6.61
CA GLY A 77 -0.78 18.65 6.01
C GLY A 77 0.13 18.51 4.79
N TRP A 78 0.22 17.30 4.23
CA TRP A 78 1.06 17.00 3.06
C TRP A 78 0.24 17.19 1.79
N ARG A 79 0.82 17.88 0.81
CA ARG A 79 0.22 17.96 -0.53
C ARG A 79 0.39 16.61 -1.23
N CYS A 80 -0.71 15.96 -1.54
CA CYS A 80 -0.72 14.68 -2.24
C CYS A 80 -1.05 14.91 -3.72
N ALA A 81 -0.09 14.61 -4.60
CA ALA A 81 -0.33 14.59 -6.04
C ALA A 81 -0.67 13.15 -6.44
N VAL A 82 -1.89 12.94 -6.91
CA VAL A 82 -2.24 11.72 -7.66
C VAL A 82 -1.77 11.96 -9.09
N ALA A 83 -1.01 11.02 -9.64
CA ALA A 83 -0.49 11.15 -11.00
C ALA A 83 -1.66 11.40 -11.98
N ALA A 84 -1.49 12.37 -12.87
CA ALA A 84 -2.54 12.82 -13.77
C ALA A 84 -2.84 11.78 -14.87
N ASP A 85 -1.91 10.85 -15.10
CA ASP A 85 -2.25 9.61 -15.77
C ASP A 85 -3.15 8.82 -14.84
N ARG A 86 -4.46 9.05 -14.98
CA ARG A 86 -5.44 8.02 -14.64
C ARG A 86 -5.19 6.83 -15.57
N GLN A 87 -4.07 6.13 -15.39
CA GLN A 87 -3.94 4.78 -15.89
C GLN A 87 -5.04 4.03 -15.17
N GLN A 88 -6.18 3.96 -15.85
CA GLN A 88 -7.23 3.06 -15.50
C GLN A 88 -6.57 1.70 -15.51
N ILE A 89 -6.42 1.14 -14.32
CA ILE A 89 -5.95 -0.20 -14.19
C ILE A 89 -7.17 -1.04 -14.55
N ASP A 90 -7.19 -1.56 -15.79
CA ASP A 90 -8.22 -2.51 -16.18
C ASP A 90 -7.98 -3.79 -15.37
N LEU A 91 -8.67 -3.85 -14.23
CA LEU A 91 -8.65 -4.95 -13.29
C LEU A 91 -9.45 -6.13 -13.84
#